data_AF-A0A383EG37-F1
#
_entry.id   AF-A0A383EG37-F1
#
_cell.length_a   1.000
_cell.length_b   1.000
_cell.length_c   1.000
_cell.angle_alpha   90.00
_cell.angle_beta   90.00
_cell.angle_gamma   90.00
#
_symmetry.space_group_name_H-M   'P 1'
#
loop_
_entity.id
_entity.type
_entity.pdbx_description
1 polymer ?
#
loop_
_entity_poly.entity_id
_entity_poly.type
_entity_poly.pdbx_seq_one_letter_code
_entity_poly.pdbx_strand_id
1 'polypeptide(L)'
;EDKISSGEIMYGINTGIGEFSETILNKDQIKDFQKYLIYNHSAGIGDACPIDHVRAAMASRINVHSKGMSGCRLEITLTLIDMLNKGVTPYVCSKGSVGACGDLAPMAQIALVLLGKGKAYYKGEFLDGHDAMNKAEIPIPGLEARDGLAVINGSNVLTGMSALFIHDVQNLFKQTEIATAMSLDALLANLGPLNHLIHEVRGFKGSINSSNSIRKVLANGDLMSGKIKTK
;
A
#
# COMPACT_ATOMS: atom_id res chain seq x y z
N GLU A 1 24.64 2.29 14.93
CA GLU A 1 25.39 3.34 15.66
C GLU A 1 26.88 3.02 15.66
N ASP A 2 27.28 1.81 16.06
CA ASP A 2 28.69 1.35 16.03
C ASP A 2 29.42 1.62 14.72
N LYS A 3 28.80 1.32 13.56
CA LYS A 3 29.35 1.58 12.23
C LYS A 3 29.58 3.07 11.92
N ILE A 4 28.72 3.94 12.46
CA ILE A 4 28.89 5.41 12.33
C ILE A 4 30.06 5.83 13.21
N SER A 5 30.12 5.32 14.46
CA SER A 5 31.20 5.58 15.40
C SER A 5 32.56 5.09 14.91
N SER A 6 32.60 3.99 14.14
CA SER A 6 33.82 3.45 13.52
C SER A 6 34.23 4.16 12.23
N GLY A 7 33.48 5.18 11.79
CA GLY A 7 33.76 5.93 10.55
C GLY A 7 33.50 5.16 9.26
N GLU A 8 32.71 4.08 9.29
CA GLU A 8 32.37 3.32 8.07
C GLU A 8 31.47 4.16 7.15
N ILE A 9 31.82 4.24 5.86
CA ILE A 9 31.05 4.98 4.86
C ILE A 9 29.85 4.15 4.40
N MET A 10 28.65 4.67 4.59
CA MET A 10 27.39 3.96 4.35
C MET A 10 26.38 4.86 3.61
N TYR A 11 25.95 4.39 2.43
CA TYR A 11 24.99 5.07 1.55
C TYR A 11 23.72 5.51 2.29
N GLY A 12 23.43 6.82 2.22
CA GLY A 12 22.23 7.42 2.81
C GLY A 12 22.18 7.40 4.34
N ILE A 13 23.29 7.06 5.01
CA ILE A 13 23.46 7.15 6.47
C ILE A 13 24.37 8.32 6.81
N ASN A 14 25.63 8.26 6.39
CA ASN A 14 26.63 9.33 6.53
C ASN A 14 27.17 9.80 5.17
N THR A 15 26.52 9.41 4.08
CA THR A 15 26.68 10.02 2.76
C THR A 15 25.35 10.54 2.23
N GLY A 16 25.41 11.33 1.15
CA GLY A 16 24.23 11.70 0.37
C GLY A 16 23.57 10.51 -0.34
N ILE A 17 22.59 10.81 -1.21
CA ILE A 17 21.91 9.82 -2.05
C ILE A 17 21.91 10.26 -3.52
N GLY A 18 21.66 9.33 -4.43
CA GLY A 18 21.64 9.62 -5.87
C GLY A 18 22.99 10.20 -6.34
N GLU A 19 22.95 11.33 -7.03
CA GLU A 19 24.15 12.04 -7.51
C GLU A 19 25.13 12.42 -6.38
N PHE A 20 24.63 12.60 -5.15
CA PHE A 20 25.46 12.97 -3.99
C PHE A 20 25.93 11.77 -3.16
N SER A 21 25.88 10.55 -3.70
CA SER A 21 26.24 9.32 -2.97
C SER A 21 27.66 9.32 -2.41
N GLU A 22 28.56 10.10 -3.01
CA GLU A 22 29.99 10.20 -2.64
C GLU A 22 30.29 11.34 -1.64
N THR A 23 29.30 12.18 -1.32
CA THR A 23 29.49 13.28 -0.37
C THR A 23 29.36 12.78 1.07
N ILE A 24 30.44 12.85 1.85
CA ILE A 24 30.47 12.48 3.27
C ILE A 24 29.90 13.63 4.12
N LEU A 25 28.98 13.29 5.03
CA LEU A 25 28.31 14.25 5.92
C LEU A 25 28.90 14.17 7.32
N ASN A 26 29.07 15.32 7.97
CA ASN A 26 29.38 15.38 9.40
C ASN A 26 28.12 15.09 10.24
N LYS A 27 28.30 14.90 11.56
CA LYS A 27 27.22 14.46 12.47
C LYS A 27 26.00 15.39 12.47
N ASP A 28 26.22 16.71 12.47
CA ASP A 28 25.13 17.69 12.47
C ASP A 28 24.41 17.71 11.11
N GLN A 29 25.17 17.60 10.02
CA GLN A 29 24.64 17.48 8.67
C GLN A 29 23.81 16.21 8.47
N ILE A 30 24.16 15.08 9.11
CA ILE A 30 23.39 13.84 8.98
C ILE A 30 21.95 14.05 9.43
N LYS A 31 21.74 14.72 10.57
CA LYS A 31 20.39 14.96 11.12
C LYS A 31 19.56 15.85 10.20
N ASP A 32 20.13 16.94 9.72
CA ASP A 32 19.42 17.85 8.83
C ASP A 32 19.20 17.25 7.44
N PHE A 33 20.14 16.44 6.96
CA PHE A 33 20.03 15.72 5.70
C PHE A 33 18.80 14.82 5.66
N GLN A 34 18.46 14.12 6.75
CA GLN A 34 17.25 13.26 6.78
C GLN A 34 15.96 14.07 6.63
N LYS A 35 15.92 15.31 7.13
CA LYS A 35 14.79 16.23 6.91
C LYS A 35 14.76 16.74 5.47
N TYR A 36 15.91 17.17 4.94
CA TYR A 36 16.02 17.67 3.56
C TYR A 36 15.68 16.61 2.53
N LEU A 37 16.02 15.36 2.82
CA LEU A 37 15.62 14.22 2.00
C LEU A 37 14.09 14.18 1.84
N ILE A 38 13.35 14.28 2.95
CA ILE A 38 11.88 14.32 2.92
C ILE A 38 11.38 15.55 2.16
N TYR A 39 11.92 16.73 2.43
CA TYR A 39 11.46 17.97 1.79
C TYR A 39 11.67 17.95 0.27
N ASN A 40 12.87 17.56 -0.17
CA ASN A 40 13.21 17.51 -1.59
C ASN A 40 12.36 16.48 -2.34
N HIS A 41 12.11 15.33 -1.72
CA HIS A 41 11.35 14.27 -2.36
C HIS A 41 9.84 14.46 -2.25
N SER A 42 9.31 15.39 -1.46
CA SER A 42 7.86 15.65 -1.32
C SER A 42 7.25 16.37 -2.53
N ALA A 43 7.60 15.95 -3.74
CA ALA A 43 7.27 16.56 -5.02
C ALA A 43 6.06 15.91 -5.72
N GLY A 44 5.18 15.23 -4.97
CA GLY A 44 3.95 14.66 -5.52
C GLY A 44 2.96 15.74 -5.96
N ILE A 45 2.26 15.53 -7.08
CA ILE A 45 1.34 16.49 -7.68
C ILE A 45 -0.02 15.87 -8.07
N GLY A 46 -0.99 16.71 -8.37
CA GLY A 46 -2.33 16.31 -8.79
C GLY A 46 -3.26 16.02 -7.62
N ASP A 47 -4.32 15.26 -7.91
CA ASP A 47 -5.38 14.96 -6.94
C ASP A 47 -4.88 14.08 -5.80
N ALA A 48 -5.59 14.12 -4.67
CA ALA A 48 -5.32 13.28 -3.52
C ALA A 48 -5.43 11.78 -3.88
N CYS A 49 -4.50 10.98 -3.38
CA CYS A 49 -4.66 9.54 -3.29
C CYS A 49 -5.91 9.18 -2.45
N PRO A 50 -6.62 8.10 -2.80
CA PRO A 50 -7.59 7.49 -1.90
C PRO A 50 -7.00 7.24 -0.50
N ILE A 51 -7.79 7.49 0.54
CA ILE A 51 -7.37 7.38 1.95
C ILE A 51 -6.85 5.97 2.27
N ASP A 52 -7.54 4.95 1.77
CA ASP A 52 -7.16 3.55 1.94
C ASP A 52 -5.82 3.21 1.26
N HIS A 53 -5.50 3.78 0.10
CA HIS A 53 -4.19 3.62 -0.55
C HIS A 53 -3.06 4.15 0.36
N VAL A 54 -3.23 5.34 0.94
CA VAL A 54 -2.24 5.93 1.86
C VAL A 54 -2.07 5.08 3.11
N ARG A 55 -3.18 4.64 3.71
CA ARG A 55 -3.16 3.78 4.90
C ARG A 55 -2.53 2.41 4.61
N ALA A 56 -2.80 1.83 3.45
CA ALA A 56 -2.17 0.58 2.99
C ALA A 56 -0.67 0.77 2.76
N ALA A 57 -0.23 1.93 2.25
CA ALA A 57 1.19 2.26 2.12
C ALA A 57 1.89 2.33 3.48
N MET A 58 1.26 2.99 4.46
CA MET A 58 1.77 3.05 5.84
C MET A 58 1.87 1.64 6.46
N ALA A 59 0.83 0.82 6.33
CA ALA A 59 0.83 -0.56 6.81
C ALA A 59 1.94 -1.40 6.14
N SER A 60 2.08 -1.26 4.82
CA SER A 60 3.15 -1.90 4.05
C SER A 60 4.53 -1.47 4.56
N ARG A 61 4.73 -0.19 4.86
CA ARG A 61 6.00 0.34 5.38
C ARG A 61 6.32 -0.19 6.78
N ILE A 62 5.33 -0.22 7.67
CA ILE A 62 5.45 -0.80 9.01
C ILE A 62 5.89 -2.26 8.92
N ASN A 63 5.28 -3.05 8.02
CA ASN A 63 5.65 -4.45 7.78
C ASN A 63 7.07 -4.61 7.18
N VAL A 64 7.57 -3.63 6.42
CA VAL A 64 8.96 -3.64 5.98
C VAL A 64 9.91 -3.36 7.14
N HIS A 65 9.60 -2.38 7.99
CA HIS A 65 10.40 -2.04 9.16
C HIS A 65 10.49 -3.18 10.18
N SER A 66 9.39 -3.91 10.40
CA SER A 66 9.33 -5.02 11.36
C SER A 66 10.28 -6.18 11.03
N LYS A 67 10.79 -6.26 9.80
CA LYS A 67 11.80 -7.24 9.40
C LYS A 67 13.21 -6.91 9.91
N GLY A 68 13.43 -5.72 10.48
CA GLY A 68 14.70 -5.33 11.10
C GLY A 68 15.83 -4.92 10.14
N MET A 69 15.56 -4.89 8.82
CA MET A 69 16.60 -4.62 7.80
C MET A 69 16.69 -3.15 7.37
N SER A 70 15.81 -2.27 7.85
CA SER A 70 15.77 -0.86 7.45
C SER A 70 16.74 0.04 8.23
N GLY A 71 17.08 -0.35 9.47
CA GLY A 71 18.06 0.35 10.31
C GLY A 71 17.60 1.70 10.87
N CYS A 72 16.30 1.99 10.91
CA CYS A 72 15.76 3.17 11.59
C CYS A 72 15.53 2.89 13.08
N ARG A 73 15.33 3.96 13.85
CA ARG A 73 14.94 3.83 15.27
C ARG A 73 13.54 3.22 15.39
N LEU A 74 13.30 2.47 16.46
CA LEU A 74 12.01 1.84 16.76
C LEU A 74 10.87 2.88 16.85
N GLU A 75 11.17 4.03 17.45
CA GLU A 75 10.25 5.15 17.64
C GLU A 75 9.60 5.62 16.32
N ILE A 76 10.33 5.59 15.20
CA ILE A 76 9.79 5.94 13.87
C ILE A 76 8.69 4.97 13.44
N THR A 77 8.92 3.68 13.64
CA THR A 77 7.95 2.63 13.28
C THR A 77 6.74 2.67 14.20
N LEU A 78 6.94 2.89 15.50
CA LEU A 78 5.85 3.06 16.46
C LEU A 78 5.01 4.29 16.16
N THR A 79 5.63 5.41 15.77
CA THR A 79 4.91 6.62 15.34
C THR A 79 4.04 6.34 14.11
N LEU A 80 4.55 5.62 13.10
CA LEU A 80 3.74 5.22 11.93
C LEU A 80 2.56 4.31 12.33
N ILE A 81 2.78 3.39 13.28
CA ILE A 81 1.72 2.53 13.84
C ILE A 81 0.66 3.39 14.54
N ASP A 82 1.06 4.35 15.38
CA ASP A 82 0.14 5.25 16.07
C ASP A 82 -0.66 6.11 15.10
N MET A 83 -0.02 6.66 14.06
CA MET A 83 -0.70 7.41 13.01
C MET A 83 -1.76 6.53 12.33
N LEU A 84 -1.40 5.30 11.96
CA LEU A 84 -2.32 4.37 11.29
C LEU A 84 -3.50 3.99 12.19
N ASN A 85 -3.23 3.61 13.45
CA ASN A 85 -4.21 3.14 14.42
C ASN A 85 -5.15 4.26 14.89
N LYS A 86 -4.61 5.45 15.15
CA LYS A 86 -5.40 6.60 15.60
C LYS A 86 -6.09 7.34 14.45
N GLY A 87 -5.80 6.97 13.19
CA GLY A 87 -6.51 7.49 12.03
C GLY A 87 -5.94 8.80 11.47
N VAL A 88 -4.70 9.17 11.79
CA VAL A 88 -4.00 10.28 11.14
C VAL A 88 -3.52 9.79 9.78
N THR A 89 -4.21 10.20 8.71
CA THR A 89 -3.88 9.78 7.34
C THR A 89 -3.30 10.96 6.56
N PRO A 90 -2.01 10.94 6.18
CA PRO A 90 -1.40 12.05 5.45
C PRO A 90 -2.09 12.36 4.12
N TYR A 91 -2.07 13.63 3.74
CA TYR A 91 -2.40 14.07 2.39
C TYR A 91 -1.26 13.70 1.45
N VAL A 92 -1.57 12.88 0.46
CA VAL A 92 -0.61 12.36 -0.51
C VAL A 92 -1.18 12.56 -1.90
N CYS A 93 -0.38 13.09 -2.80
CA CYS A 93 -0.77 13.29 -4.19
C CYS A 93 -0.67 11.98 -4.99
N SER A 94 -1.56 11.81 -5.96
CA SER A 94 -1.69 10.62 -6.80
C SER A 94 -0.59 10.45 -7.85
N LYS A 95 0.12 11.51 -8.21
CA LYS A 95 1.21 11.47 -9.21
C LYS A 95 2.54 11.88 -8.60
N GLY A 96 3.62 11.28 -9.07
CA GLY A 96 5.00 11.63 -8.70
C GLY A 96 5.93 10.42 -8.54
N SER A 97 5.41 9.25 -8.15
CA SER A 97 6.19 8.01 -8.17
C SER A 97 6.31 7.46 -9.59
N VAL A 98 7.48 6.91 -9.92
CA VAL A 98 7.75 6.16 -11.16
C VAL A 98 7.80 4.64 -10.94
N GLY A 99 7.61 4.16 -9.71
CA GLY A 99 7.47 2.73 -9.39
C GLY A 99 8.71 1.84 -9.61
N ALA A 100 9.87 2.40 -9.95
CA ALA A 100 11.06 1.63 -10.34
C ALA A 100 11.86 1.05 -9.16
N CYS A 101 11.95 1.76 -8.03
CA CYS A 101 12.65 1.27 -6.81
C CYS A 101 12.25 1.97 -5.51
N GLY A 102 11.44 3.03 -5.57
CA GLY A 102 10.92 3.71 -4.40
C GLY A 102 9.78 4.63 -4.77
N ASP A 103 8.69 4.58 -4.00
CA ASP A 103 7.58 5.53 -4.06
C ASP A 103 7.96 6.82 -3.33
N LEU A 104 9.12 7.38 -3.68
CA LEU A 104 9.78 8.44 -2.90
C LEU A 104 8.87 9.65 -2.72
N ALA A 105 8.21 10.11 -3.80
CA ALA A 105 7.34 11.26 -3.75
C ALA A 105 6.16 11.12 -2.76
N PRO A 106 5.29 10.12 -2.94
CA PRO A 106 4.17 9.96 -2.02
C PRO A 106 4.60 9.51 -0.61
N MET A 107 5.67 8.72 -0.47
CA MET A 107 6.17 8.33 0.86
C MET A 107 6.83 9.50 1.61
N ALA A 108 7.46 10.44 0.89
CA ALA A 108 7.96 11.67 1.49
C ALA A 108 6.82 12.58 1.96
N GLN A 109 5.71 12.64 1.22
CA GLN A 109 4.50 13.35 1.67
C GLN A 109 3.88 12.73 2.94
N ILE A 110 3.93 11.40 3.09
CA ILE A 110 3.60 10.72 4.37
C ILE A 110 4.57 11.15 5.48
N ALA A 111 5.87 11.17 5.18
CA ALA A 111 6.91 11.52 6.13
C ALA A 111 6.87 13.00 6.58
N LEU A 112 6.31 13.91 5.77
CA LEU A 112 6.07 15.29 6.20
C LEU A 112 5.19 15.34 7.46
N VAL A 113 4.13 14.54 7.53
CA VAL A 113 3.24 14.52 8.70
C VAL A 113 3.93 13.92 9.93
N LEU A 114 4.80 12.92 9.73
CA LEU A 114 5.66 12.39 10.79
C LEU A 114 6.60 13.47 11.36
N LEU A 115 6.96 14.49 10.58
CA LEU A 115 7.70 15.68 11.01
C LEU A 115 6.81 16.81 11.57
N GLY A 116 5.50 16.60 11.70
CA GLY A 116 4.53 17.65 12.04
C GLY A 116 4.39 18.72 10.95
N LYS A 117 4.66 18.37 9.69
CA LYS A 117 4.52 19.24 8.52
C LYS A 117 3.48 18.66 7.56
N GLY A 118 3.25 19.34 6.44
CA GLY A 118 2.26 18.92 5.45
C GLY A 118 0.83 18.99 6.00
N LYS A 119 -0.06 18.21 5.38
CA LYS A 119 -1.49 18.14 5.73
C LYS A 119 -1.90 16.69 5.98
N ALA A 120 -2.94 16.46 6.77
CA ALA A 120 -3.48 15.14 7.04
C ALA A 120 -5.00 15.18 7.23
N TYR A 121 -5.65 14.06 6.91
CA TYR A 121 -7.02 13.78 7.29
C TYR A 121 -7.04 13.15 8.69
N TYR A 122 -7.88 13.68 9.58
CA TYR A 122 -8.10 13.13 10.91
C TYR A 122 -9.55 13.32 11.34
N LYS A 123 -10.25 12.22 11.68
CA LYS A 123 -11.67 12.21 12.10
C LYS A 123 -12.61 13.02 11.18
N GLY A 124 -12.38 12.95 9.86
CA GLY A 124 -13.19 13.64 8.85
C GLY A 124 -12.77 15.09 8.56
N GLU A 125 -11.80 15.63 9.29
CA GLU A 125 -11.26 16.98 9.07
C GLU A 125 -9.96 16.94 8.25
N PHE A 126 -9.75 17.97 7.43
CA PHE A 126 -8.48 18.21 6.73
C PHE A 126 -7.66 19.26 7.49
N LEU A 127 -6.54 18.85 8.06
CA LEU A 127 -5.77 19.63 9.02
C LEU A 127 -4.31 19.78 8.62
N ASP A 128 -3.63 20.76 9.21
CA ASP A 128 -2.17 20.75 9.27
C ASP A 128 -1.67 19.48 9.96
N GLY A 129 -0.57 18.91 9.44
CA GLY A 129 -0.02 17.66 9.96
C GLY A 129 0.32 17.74 11.45
N HIS A 130 0.86 18.87 11.89
CA HIS A 130 1.10 19.17 13.30
C HIS A 130 -0.19 19.07 14.14
N ASP A 131 -1.28 19.68 13.67
CA ASP A 131 -2.53 19.75 14.42
C ASP A 131 -3.23 18.39 14.44
N ALA A 132 -3.16 17.62 13.35
CA ALA A 132 -3.64 16.25 13.31
C ALA A 132 -2.88 15.36 14.30
N MET A 133 -1.54 15.45 14.33
CA MET A 133 -0.70 14.70 15.27
C MET A 133 -1.01 15.08 16.73
N ASN A 134 -1.13 16.38 17.03
CA ASN A 134 -1.46 16.87 18.36
C ASN A 134 -2.86 16.45 18.81
N LYS A 135 -3.89 16.61 17.97
CA LYS A 135 -5.27 16.17 18.28
C LYS A 135 -5.35 14.65 18.49
N ALA A 136 -4.47 13.88 17.83
CA ALA A 136 -4.34 12.44 18.01
C ALA A 136 -3.41 12.06 19.18
N GLU A 137 -2.81 13.03 19.88
CA GLU A 137 -1.84 12.79 20.96
C GLU A 137 -0.68 11.90 20.50
N ILE A 138 -0.12 12.21 19.32
CA ILE A 138 1.04 11.53 18.76
C ILE A 138 2.24 12.49 18.82
N PRO A 139 3.28 12.19 19.62
CA PRO A 139 4.47 13.02 19.66
C PRO A 139 5.23 12.96 18.34
N ILE A 140 5.88 14.06 17.96
CA ILE A 140 6.74 14.13 16.78
C ILE A 140 8.13 13.60 17.16
N PRO A 141 8.61 12.48 16.59
CA PRO A 141 9.82 11.77 17.06
C PRO A 141 11.14 12.43 16.67
N GLY A 142 11.09 13.49 15.84
CA GLY A 142 12.26 13.99 15.13
C GLY A 142 12.88 12.93 14.23
N LEU A 143 14.06 13.22 13.66
CA LEU A 143 14.81 12.26 12.85
C LEU A 143 16.27 12.27 13.28
N GLU A 144 16.88 11.10 13.24
CA GLU A 144 18.31 10.86 13.37
C GLU A 144 18.81 10.12 12.12
N ALA A 145 20.09 9.76 12.10
CA ALA A 145 20.70 9.01 10.99
C ALA A 145 19.81 7.84 10.52
N ARG A 146 19.65 7.70 9.19
CA ARG A 146 18.81 6.69 8.51
C ARG A 146 17.30 6.90 8.59
N ASP A 147 16.75 7.58 9.60
CA ASP A 147 15.30 7.57 9.85
C ASP A 147 14.49 8.08 8.65
N GLY A 148 14.85 9.23 8.08
CA GLY A 148 14.13 9.81 6.95
C GLY A 148 14.16 8.92 5.71
N LEU A 149 15.35 8.41 5.36
CA LEU A 149 15.50 7.50 4.23
C LEU A 149 14.74 6.19 4.45
N ALA A 150 14.74 5.67 5.68
CA ALA A 150 14.00 4.48 6.02
C ALA A 150 12.49 4.69 5.88
N VAL A 151 11.93 5.86 6.17
CA VAL A 151 10.49 6.07 5.96
C VAL A 151 10.14 6.09 4.47
N ILE A 152 10.96 6.73 3.63
CA ILE A 152 10.58 7.04 2.25
C ILE A 152 11.00 6.00 1.20
N ASN A 153 12.05 5.23 1.46
CA ASN A 153 12.68 4.38 0.44
C ASN A 153 12.05 2.99 0.36
N GLY A 154 11.06 2.83 -0.50
CA GLY A 154 10.46 1.53 -0.87
C GLY A 154 9.20 1.68 -1.73
N SER A 155 8.75 0.59 -2.36
CA SER A 155 7.57 0.56 -3.23
C SER A 155 6.26 0.35 -2.45
N ASN A 156 6.09 1.09 -1.34
CA ASN A 156 5.02 0.82 -0.37
C ASN A 156 3.64 1.30 -0.84
N VAL A 157 3.55 2.40 -1.59
CA VAL A 157 2.28 2.91 -2.15
C VAL A 157 1.79 2.00 -3.25
N LEU A 158 2.68 1.65 -4.19
CA LEU A 158 2.37 0.69 -5.26
C LEU A 158 1.94 -0.65 -4.67
N THR A 159 2.68 -1.17 -3.68
CA THR A 159 2.34 -2.44 -3.03
C THR A 159 0.99 -2.37 -2.31
N GLY A 160 0.74 -1.29 -1.55
CA GLY A 160 -0.51 -1.09 -0.83
C GLY A 160 -1.72 -1.02 -1.77
N MET A 161 -1.63 -0.18 -2.81
CA MET A 161 -2.65 -0.05 -3.84
C MET A 161 -2.89 -1.38 -4.59
N SER A 162 -1.83 -2.11 -4.93
CA SER A 162 -1.96 -3.41 -5.61
C SER A 162 -2.66 -4.45 -4.74
N ALA A 163 -2.40 -4.46 -3.43
CA ALA A 163 -3.07 -5.37 -2.51
C ALA A 163 -4.58 -5.10 -2.41
N LEU A 164 -4.97 -3.82 -2.31
CA LEU A 164 -6.37 -3.41 -2.32
C LEU A 164 -7.04 -3.75 -3.66
N PHE A 165 -6.38 -3.46 -4.77
CA PHE A 165 -6.89 -3.79 -6.10
C PHE A 165 -7.13 -5.30 -6.29
N ILE A 166 -6.20 -6.14 -5.83
CA ILE A 166 -6.37 -7.60 -5.87
C ILE A 166 -7.58 -8.04 -5.04
N HIS A 167 -7.76 -7.48 -3.85
CA HIS A 167 -8.93 -7.77 -3.01
C HIS A 167 -10.25 -7.40 -3.71
N ASP A 168 -10.30 -6.22 -4.33
CA ASP A 168 -11.51 -5.76 -5.01
C ASP A 168 -11.81 -6.59 -6.25
N VAL A 169 -10.78 -6.97 -7.02
CA VAL A 169 -10.91 -7.88 -8.16
C VAL A 169 -11.41 -9.26 -7.72
N GLN A 170 -10.93 -9.79 -6.59
CA GLN A 170 -11.44 -11.07 -6.06
C GLN A 170 -12.93 -10.99 -5.71
N ASN A 171 -13.39 -9.86 -5.17
CA ASN A 171 -14.81 -9.65 -4.90
C ASN A 171 -15.61 -9.46 -6.19
N LEU A 172 -15.07 -8.73 -7.16
CA LEU A 172 -15.68 -8.56 -8.48
C LEU A 172 -15.87 -9.91 -9.20
N PHE A 173 -14.88 -10.81 -9.14
CA PHE A 173 -15.01 -12.15 -9.73
C PHE A 173 -16.16 -12.94 -9.10
N LYS A 174 -16.29 -12.94 -7.77
CA LYS A 174 -17.43 -13.60 -7.09
C LYS A 174 -18.77 -13.03 -7.56
N GLN A 175 -18.88 -11.70 -7.65
CA GLN A 175 -20.12 -11.06 -8.11
C GLN A 175 -20.40 -11.37 -9.58
N THR A 176 -19.37 -11.40 -10.42
CA THR A 176 -19.49 -11.75 -11.84
C THR A 176 -19.97 -13.19 -12.02
N GLU A 177 -19.49 -14.13 -11.21
CA GLU A 177 -19.95 -15.53 -11.23
C GLU A 177 -21.41 -15.66 -10.82
N ILE A 178 -21.87 -14.90 -9.82
CA ILE A 178 -23.28 -14.84 -9.42
C ILE A 178 -24.14 -14.26 -10.55
N ALA A 179 -23.74 -13.12 -11.11
CA ALA A 179 -24.47 -12.50 -12.22
C ALA A 179 -24.51 -13.40 -13.46
N THR A 180 -23.43 -14.13 -13.72
CA THR A 180 -23.36 -15.13 -14.80
C THR A 180 -24.35 -16.26 -14.54
N ALA A 181 -24.39 -16.82 -13.34
CA ALA A 181 -25.36 -17.85 -12.97
C ALA A 181 -26.80 -17.37 -13.15
N MET A 182 -27.15 -16.18 -12.64
CA MET A 182 -28.48 -15.59 -12.80
C MET A 182 -28.85 -15.40 -14.28
N SER A 183 -27.89 -14.97 -15.10
CA SER A 183 -28.10 -14.77 -16.54
C SER A 183 -28.33 -16.10 -17.26
N LEU A 184 -27.55 -17.14 -16.95
CA LEU A 184 -27.75 -18.47 -17.49
C LEU A 184 -29.11 -19.04 -17.13
N ASP A 185 -29.54 -18.84 -15.88
CA ASP A 185 -30.85 -19.28 -15.38
C ASP A 185 -31.99 -18.55 -16.11
N ALA A 186 -31.94 -17.21 -16.18
CA ALA A 186 -32.95 -16.39 -16.85
C ALA A 186 -33.07 -16.68 -18.35
N LEU A 187 -31.97 -17.06 -19.01
CA LEU A 187 -31.94 -17.38 -20.43
C LEU A 187 -32.29 -18.83 -20.74
N LEU A 188 -32.52 -19.67 -19.72
CA LEU A 188 -32.69 -21.12 -19.86
C LEU A 188 -31.50 -21.76 -20.60
N ALA A 189 -30.27 -21.33 -20.28
CA ALA A 189 -29.09 -21.72 -21.03
C ALA A 189 -28.75 -23.22 -20.89
N ASN A 190 -28.15 -23.80 -21.94
CA ASN A 190 -27.53 -25.13 -21.85
C ASN A 190 -26.33 -25.09 -20.90
N LEU A 191 -26.42 -25.79 -19.76
CA LEU A 191 -25.38 -25.87 -18.74
C LEU A 191 -24.31 -26.95 -19.01
N GLY A 192 -24.47 -27.75 -20.08
CA GLY A 192 -23.50 -28.78 -20.48
C GLY A 192 -22.05 -28.29 -20.57
N PRO A 193 -21.77 -27.09 -21.14
CA PRO A 193 -20.43 -26.52 -21.19
C PRO A 193 -19.78 -26.25 -19.82
N LEU A 194 -20.56 -26.17 -18.73
CA LEU A 194 -20.02 -25.97 -17.37
C LEU A 194 -19.58 -27.28 -16.71
N ASN A 195 -19.77 -28.45 -17.35
CA ASN A 195 -19.40 -29.72 -16.75
C ASN A 195 -17.91 -29.73 -16.35
N HIS A 196 -17.64 -29.94 -15.06
CA HIS A 196 -16.28 -29.92 -14.50
C HIS A 196 -15.27 -30.78 -15.28
N LEU A 197 -15.69 -31.95 -15.82
CA LEU A 197 -14.81 -32.83 -16.59
C LEU A 197 -14.23 -32.13 -17.83
N ILE A 198 -14.99 -31.23 -18.47
CA ILE A 198 -14.54 -30.43 -19.62
C ILE A 198 -13.42 -29.45 -19.20
N HIS A 199 -13.55 -28.86 -18.03
CA HIS A 199 -12.57 -27.90 -17.52
C HIS A 199 -11.33 -28.60 -16.94
N GLU A 200 -11.51 -29.75 -16.29
CA GLU A 200 -10.45 -30.59 -15.75
C GLU A 200 -9.55 -31.14 -16.86
N VAL A 201 -10.12 -31.70 -17.92
CA VAL A 201 -9.33 -32.21 -19.06
C VAL A 201 -8.55 -31.08 -19.76
N ARG A 202 -9.07 -29.84 -19.75
CA ARG A 202 -8.39 -28.68 -20.32
C ARG A 202 -7.29 -28.13 -19.40
N GLY A 203 -7.35 -28.37 -18.10
CA GLY A 203 -6.26 -28.15 -17.14
C GLY A 203 -6.03 -26.72 -16.63
N PHE A 204 -6.83 -25.72 -17.05
CA PHE A 204 -6.66 -24.34 -16.60
C PHE A 204 -7.34 -24.10 -15.23
N LYS A 205 -6.53 -23.83 -14.19
CA LYS A 205 -7.01 -23.60 -12.82
C LYS A 205 -8.13 -22.54 -12.72
N GLY A 206 -8.00 -21.41 -13.41
CA GLY A 206 -9.03 -20.36 -13.40
C GLY A 206 -10.36 -20.82 -14.02
N SER A 207 -10.29 -21.63 -15.08
CA SER A 207 -11.47 -22.20 -15.75
C SER A 207 -12.19 -23.22 -14.87
N ILE A 208 -11.42 -24.10 -14.22
CA ILE A 208 -11.94 -25.08 -13.24
C ILE A 208 -12.60 -24.37 -12.06
N ASN A 209 -11.95 -23.36 -11.49
CA ASN A 209 -12.51 -22.60 -10.36
C ASN A 209 -13.82 -21.92 -10.75
N SER A 210 -13.85 -21.24 -11.90
CA SER A 210 -15.03 -20.47 -12.29
C SER A 210 -16.23 -21.34 -12.65
N SER A 211 -16.02 -22.43 -13.38
CA SER A 211 -17.09 -23.40 -13.68
C SER A 211 -17.68 -24.01 -12.40
N ASN A 212 -16.82 -24.34 -11.42
CA ASN A 212 -17.27 -24.87 -10.13
C ASN A 212 -18.06 -23.82 -9.32
N SER A 213 -17.59 -22.57 -9.28
CA SER A 213 -18.32 -21.47 -8.63
C SER A 213 -19.72 -21.27 -9.22
N ILE A 214 -19.82 -21.16 -10.55
CA ILE A 214 -21.10 -20.93 -11.23
C ILE A 214 -22.06 -22.11 -10.99
N ARG A 215 -21.58 -23.35 -11.11
CA ARG A 215 -22.38 -24.55 -10.80
C ARG A 215 -22.85 -24.59 -9.35
N LYS A 216 -22.02 -24.11 -8.41
CA LYS A 216 -22.39 -24.02 -7.01
C LYS A 216 -23.49 -22.99 -6.77
N VAL A 217 -23.47 -21.85 -7.46
CA VAL A 217 -24.54 -20.83 -7.37
C VAL A 217 -25.86 -21.37 -7.94
N LEU A 218 -25.79 -22.09 -9.07
CA LEU A 218 -26.95 -22.73 -9.70
C LEU A 218 -27.43 -23.99 -8.96
N ALA A 219 -26.73 -24.42 -7.91
CA ALA A 219 -27.10 -25.64 -7.21
C ALA A 219 -28.51 -25.51 -6.62
N ASN A 220 -29.33 -26.53 -6.84
CA ASN A 220 -30.75 -26.58 -6.48
C ASN A 220 -31.70 -25.70 -7.32
N GLY A 221 -31.21 -25.02 -8.37
CA GLY A 221 -32.05 -24.34 -9.34
C GLY A 221 -32.84 -25.29 -10.25
N ASP A 222 -33.98 -24.83 -10.76
CA ASP A 222 -34.84 -25.63 -11.64
C ASP A 222 -34.18 -25.93 -13.00
N LEU A 223 -33.31 -25.03 -13.50
CA LEU A 223 -32.51 -25.25 -14.70
C LEU A 223 -31.45 -26.34 -14.50
N MET A 224 -30.72 -26.31 -13.38
CA MET A 224 -29.67 -27.30 -13.05
C MET A 224 -30.27 -28.68 -12.72
N SER A 225 -31.47 -28.71 -12.13
CA SER A 225 -32.19 -29.96 -11.83
C SER A 225 -32.95 -30.53 -13.05
N GLY A 226 -32.94 -29.83 -14.18
CA GLY A 226 -33.60 -30.28 -15.42
C GLY A 226 -35.13 -30.22 -15.38
N LYS A 227 -35.73 -29.53 -14.40
CA LYS A 227 -37.19 -29.32 -14.36
C LYS A 227 -37.66 -28.35 -15.44
N ILE A 228 -36.79 -27.43 -15.87
CA ILE A 228 -37.05 -26.50 -16.97
C ILE A 228 -36.20 -26.91 -18.17
N LYS A 229 -36.81 -26.92 -19.36
CA LYS A 229 -36.09 -27.20 -20.61
C LYS A 229 -35.18 -26.03 -20.97
N THR A 230 -33.95 -26.34 -21.34
CA THR A 230 -33.00 -25.37 -21.89
C THR A 230 -33.44 -24.91 -23.28
N LYS A 231 -33.12 -23.66 -23.64
CA LYS A 231 -33.28 -23.12 -25.00
C LYS A 231 -32.06 -23.40 -25.88
#